data_AF-A0A2E5HE94-F1
#
_entry.id   AF-A0A2E5HE94-F1
#
_cell.length_a   1.000
_cell.length_b   1.000
_cell.length_c   1.000
_cell.angle_alpha   90.00
_cell.angle_beta   90.00
_cell.angle_gamma   90.00
#
_symmetry.space_group_name_H-M   'P 1'
#
loop_
_entity.id
_entity.type
_entity.pdbx_description
1 polymer ?
#
loop_
_entity_poly.entity_id
_entity_poly.type
_entity_poly.pdbx_seq_one_letter_code
_entity_poly.pdbx_strand_id
1 'polypeptide(L)' 'MGELKKWREQKWVRIGTDGSILGPCGTSKNKKNPDRCLPLSKARSLSKSERAATAKKKKREGSTGKQFVSNTKKAKVKS' A
#
# COMPACT_ATOMS: atom_id res chain seq x y z
N MET A 1 25.59 -5.95 4.06
CA MET A 1 24.36 -6.43 3.37
C MET A 1 23.67 -5.25 2.70
N GLY A 2 23.56 -5.28 1.37
CA GLY A 2 23.16 -4.13 0.55
C GLY A 2 21.70 -3.69 0.74
N GLU A 3 21.40 -2.45 0.35
CA GLU A 3 20.06 -1.84 0.45
C GLU A 3 18.97 -2.65 -0.26
N LEU A 4 19.33 -3.37 -1.33
CA LEU A 4 18.40 -4.24 -2.06
C LEU A 4 17.86 -5.40 -1.21
N LYS A 5 18.69 -5.96 -0.32
CA LYS A 5 18.27 -7.03 0.58
C LYS A 5 17.31 -6.50 1.64
N LYS A 6 17.66 -5.35 2.24
CA LYS A 6 16.79 -4.66 3.21
C LYS A 6 15.42 -4.34 2.60
N TRP A 7 15.38 -3.89 1.34
CA TRP A 7 14.13 -3.59 0.64
C TRP A 7 13.26 -4.83 0.40
N ARG A 8 13.86 -5.97 0.00
CA ARG A 8 13.12 -7.24 -0.17
C ARG A 8 12.60 -7.78 1.17
N GLU A 9 13.36 -7.61 2.25
CA GLU A 9 12.98 -8.05 3.60
C GLU A 9 11.81 -7.27 4.21
N GLN A 10 11.49 -6.07 3.68
CA GLN A 10 10.34 -5.27 4.13
C GLN A 10 8.98 -5.92 3.89
N LYS A 11 8.91 -7.02 3.12
CA LYS A 11 7.71 -7.84 2.87
C LYS A 11 6.49 -6.98 2.55
N TRP A 12 6.44 -6.47 1.33
CA TRP A 12 5.37 -5.57 0.92
C TRP A 12 4.03 -6.30 0.84
N VAL A 13 2.99 -5.70 1.42
CA VAL A 13 1.65 -6.26 1.50
C VAL A 13 0.62 -5.38 0.81
N ARG A 14 -0.44 -6.03 0.32
CA ARG A 14 -1.61 -5.41 -0.30
C ARG A 14 -2.64 -5.03 0.76
N ILE A 15 -3.12 -3.80 0.71
CA ILE A 15 -4.13 -3.27 1.62
C ILE A 15 -5.47 -3.14 0.89
N GLY A 16 -6.49 -3.80 1.43
CA GLY A 16 -7.87 -3.70 0.96
C GLY A 16 -8.50 -2.35 1.31
N THR A 17 -9.57 -1.98 0.59
CA THR A 17 -10.35 -0.76 0.87
C THR A 17 -11.07 -0.79 2.22
N ASP A 18 -11.25 -1.99 2.79
CA ASP A 18 -11.73 -2.26 4.14
C ASP A 18 -10.63 -2.14 5.22
N GLY A 19 -9.37 -1.95 4.82
CA GLY A 19 -8.21 -1.84 5.70
C GLY A 19 -7.55 -3.17 6.05
N SER A 20 -8.04 -4.29 5.50
CA SER A 20 -7.46 -5.61 5.73
C SER A 20 -6.15 -5.79 4.96
N ILE A 21 -5.26 -6.63 5.48
CA ILE A 21 -4.01 -7.02 4.82
C ILE A 21 -4.32 -8.27 4.00
N LEU A 22 -4.33 -8.15 2.67
CA LEU A 22 -4.83 -9.17 1.75
C LEU A 22 -3.73 -10.14 1.25
N GLY A 23 -2.50 -10.01 1.75
CA GLY A 23 -1.35 -10.82 1.34
C GLY A 23 -0.26 -10.03 0.61
N PRO A 24 0.66 -10.70 -0.11
CA PRO A 24 1.81 -10.07 -0.73
C PRO A 24 1.41 -9.08 -1.84
N CYS A 25 2.11 -7.94 -1.89
CA CYS A 25 2.00 -6.96 -2.96
C CYS A 25 2.39 -7.57 -4.31
N GLY A 26 1.78 -7.11 -5.41
CA GLY A 26 2.10 -7.55 -6.77
C GLY A 26 1.29 -8.74 -7.28
N THR A 27 0.45 -9.35 -6.45
CA THR A 27 -0.40 -10.51 -6.81
C THR A 27 -1.77 -10.15 -7.37
N SER A 28 -2.10 -8.85 -7.50
CA SER A 28 -3.41 -8.41 -7.96
C SER A 28 -3.62 -8.73 -9.45
N LYS A 29 -4.70 -9.45 -9.76
CA LYS A 29 -5.16 -9.70 -11.15
C LYS A 29 -5.58 -8.39 -11.85
N ASN A 30 -6.13 -7.43 -11.11
CA ASN A 30 -6.53 -6.14 -11.67
C ASN A 30 -5.34 -5.15 -11.63
N LYS A 31 -4.80 -4.88 -12.82
CA LYS A 31 -3.68 -3.95 -13.04
C LYS A 31 -4.13 -2.53 -13.40
N LYS A 32 -5.38 -2.34 -13.86
CA LYS A 32 -5.90 -1.03 -14.28
C LYS A 32 -6.13 -0.09 -13.10
N ASN A 33 -6.63 -0.62 -11.98
CA ASN A 33 -6.78 0.12 -10.74
C ASN A 33 -6.22 -0.70 -9.57
N PRO A 34 -4.89 -0.73 -9.38
CA PRO A 34 -4.26 -1.60 -8.41
C PRO A 34 -4.57 -1.18 -6.96
N ASP A 35 -4.51 -2.14 -6.06
CA ASP A 35 -4.60 -1.88 -4.62
C ASP A 35 -3.34 -1.17 -4.09
N ARG A 36 -3.48 -0.53 -2.92
CA ARG A 36 -2.34 0.12 -2.27
C ARG A 36 -1.41 -0.93 -1.68
N CYS A 37 -0.12 -0.83 -1.97
CA CYS A 37 0.92 -1.60 -1.29
C CYS A 37 1.63 -0.78 -0.22
N LEU A 38 1.97 -1.43 0.89
CA LEU A 38 2.79 -0.86 1.96
C LEU A 38 3.77 -1.92 2.49
N PRO A 39 4.94 -1.53 3.02
CA PRO A 39 5.80 -2.41 3.82
C PRO A 39 5.01 -3.03 4.98
N LEU A 40 5.26 -4.29 5.34
CA LEU A 40 4.53 -4.98 6.41
C LEU A 40 4.64 -4.23 7.75
N SER A 41 5.82 -3.72 8.08
CA SER A 41 6.07 -2.91 9.28
C SER A 41 5.18 -1.67 9.33
N LYS A 42 5.01 -1.00 8.18
CA LYS A 42 4.15 0.18 8.08
C LYS A 42 2.67 -0.19 8.13
N ALA A 43 2.28 -1.28 7.47
CA ALA A 43 0.89 -1.76 7.52
C ALA A 43 0.47 -2.15 8.94
N ARG A 44 1.38 -2.73 9.73
CA ARG A 44 1.14 -3.11 11.13
C ARG A 44 1.11 -1.92 12.10
N SER A 45 1.86 -0.86 11.83
CA SER A 45 1.83 0.37 12.66
C SER A 45 0.60 1.25 12.41
N LEU A 46 -0.20 0.96 11.38
CA LEU A 46 -1.42 1.70 11.07
C LEU A 46 -2.66 0.97 11.58
N SER A 47 -3.63 1.75 12.06
CA SER A 47 -4.94 1.23 12.38
C SER A 47 -5.67 0.74 11.12
N LYS A 48 -6.72 -0.07 11.30
CA LYS A 48 -7.54 -0.55 10.17
C LYS A 48 -8.15 0.61 9.37
N SER A 49 -8.61 1.67 10.06
CA SER A 49 -9.18 2.86 9.41
C SER A 49 -8.13 3.66 8.62
N GLU A 50 -6.90 3.75 9.11
CA GLU A 50 -5.80 4.44 8.41
C GLU A 50 -5.35 3.69 7.16
N ARG A 51 -5.28 2.35 7.25
CA ARG A 51 -5.06 1.46 6.11
C ARG A 51 -6.15 1.61 5.06
N ALA A 52 -7.41 1.58 5.48
CA ALA A 52 -8.55 1.77 4.60
C ALA A 52 -8.51 3.14 3.91
N ALA A 53 -8.19 4.21 4.65
CA ALA A 53 -8.13 5.56 4.10
C ALA A 53 -7.11 5.71 2.96
N THR A 54 -5.91 5.14 3.11
CA THR A 54 -4.88 5.21 2.06
C THR A 54 -5.20 4.33 0.85
N ALA A 55 -5.85 3.17 1.07
CA ALA A 55 -6.31 2.29 0.01
C ALA A 55 -7.45 2.93 -0.79
N LYS A 56 -8.46 3.48 -0.11
CA LYS A 56 -9.57 4.23 -0.73
C LYS A 56 -9.06 5.43 -1.52
N LYS A 57 -8.11 6.20 -0.98
CA LYS A 57 -7.47 7.30 -1.71
C LYS A 57 -6.81 6.82 -3.01
N LYS A 58 -6.08 5.70 -3.00
CA LYS A 58 -5.46 5.14 -4.22
C LYS A 58 -6.51 4.78 -5.25
N LYS A 59 -7.60 4.11 -4.85
CA LYS A 59 -8.67 3.69 -5.76
C LYS A 59 -9.40 4.88 -6.36
N ARG A 60 -9.79 5.86 -5.53
CA ARG A 60 -10.50 7.07 -5.97
C ARG A 60 -9.71 7.84 -7.02
N GLU A 61 -8.45 8.16 -6.70
CA GLU A 61 -7.58 8.95 -7.59
C GLU A 61 -7.09 8.11 -8.80
N GLY A 62 -6.92 6.80 -8.62
CA GLY A 62 -6.58 5.89 -9.72
C GLY A 62 -7.70 5.77 -10.74
N SER A 63 -8.96 5.78 -10.29
CA SER A 63 -10.13 5.80 -11.18
C SER A 63 -10.25 7.09 -12.00
N THR A 64 -9.64 8.19 -11.58
CA THR A 64 -9.59 9.45 -12.36
C THR A 64 -8.37 9.51 -13.30
N GLY A 65 -7.66 8.40 -13.51
CA GLY A 65 -6.51 8.32 -14.41
C GLY A 65 -5.18 8.79 -13.80
N LYS A 66 -5.10 9.11 -12.50
CA LYS A 66 -3.82 9.50 -11.89
C LYS A 66 -2.91 8.28 -11.69
N GLN A 67 -1.78 8.28 -12.40
CA GLN A 67 -0.75 7.23 -12.31
C GLN A 67 -0.12 7.18 -10.89
N PHE A 68 0.26 8.34 -10.37
CA PHE A 68 0.92 8.46 -9.06
C PHE A 68 -0.01 9.10 -8.03
N VAL A 69 -0.29 8.35 -6.96
CA VAL A 69 -1.17 8.81 -5.88
C VAL A 69 -0.40 8.73 -4.57
N SER A 70 -0.21 9.87 -3.91
CA SER A 70 0.49 9.92 -2.63
C SER A 70 -0.25 9.14 -1.53
N ASN A 71 0.51 8.57 -0.60
CA ASN A 71 -0.05 8.01 0.64
C ASN A 71 -0.73 9.12 1.46
N THR A 72 -1.59 8.73 2.41
CA THR A 72 -2.03 9.65 3.47
C THR A 72 -0.84 10.05 4.35
N LYS A 73 -0.95 11.17 5.07
CA LYS A 73 0.13 11.67 5.96
C LYS A 73 0.63 10.57 6.90
N LYS A 74 -0.29 9.80 7.48
CA LYS A 74 0.02 8.69 8.39
C LYS A 74 0.64 7.48 7.69
N ALA A 75 0.18 7.15 6.49
CA ALA A 75 0.70 6.03 5.70
C ALA A 75 1.97 6.36 4.89
N LYS A 76 2.50 7.58 4.99
CA LYS A 76 3.76 7.95 4.32
C LYS A 76 4.89 7.07 4.85
N VAL A 77 5.55 6.36 3.95
CA VAL A 77 6.76 5.57 4.25
C VAL A 77 7.92 6.57 4.25
N LYS A 78 8.64 6.64 5.38
CA LYS A 78 9.89 7.40 5.48
C LYS A 78 11.02 6.36 5.39
N SER A 79 12.05 6.69 4.62
CA SER A 79 13.29 5.93 4.51
C SER A 79 14.04 5.92 5.84
#